data_AF-A0A8B8FI18-F1
#
_entry.id   AF-A0A8B8FI18-F1
#
_cell.length_a   1.000
_cell.length_b   1.000
_cell.length_c   1.000
_cell.angle_alpha   90.00
_cell.angle_beta   90.00
_cell.angle_gamma   90.00
#
_symmetry.space_group_name_H-M   'P 1'
#
loop_
_entity.id
_entity.type
_entity.pdbx_description
1 polymer ?
#
loop_
_entity_poly.entity_id
_entity_poly.type
_entity_poly.pdbx_seq_one_letter_code
_entity_poly.pdbx_strand_id
1 'polypeptide(L)'
;MCLLCQVTLSQFKASNLKRHHDSNHSGFNKDFPVGSQLRKTKLKSLKEKLHGHSRVMSMFTKEADLTNEAGFILAFNIAKAKKPYTEGEFIKQNMAQVISVLEPENKKLQKLINEMPVASAQ
;
A
#
# COMPACT_ATOMS: atom_id res chain seq x y z
N MET A 1 -1.65 -17.90 0.57
CA MET A 1 -0.33 -18.54 0.38
C MET A 1 -0.11 -19.58 1.48
N CYS A 2 0.62 -20.68 1.25
CA CYS A 2 1.03 -21.59 2.32
C CYS A 2 2.19 -20.99 3.13
N LEU A 3 2.09 -20.90 4.45
CA LEU A 3 3.14 -20.28 5.28
C LEU A 3 4.37 -21.17 5.50
N LEU A 4 4.28 -22.47 5.21
CA LEU A 4 5.37 -23.41 5.41
C LEU A 4 6.34 -23.43 4.22
N CYS A 5 5.82 -23.34 2.99
CA CYS A 5 6.61 -23.40 1.75
C CYS A 5 6.43 -22.22 0.80
N GLN A 6 5.61 -21.21 1.16
CA GLN A 6 5.34 -20.01 0.34
C GLN A 6 4.67 -20.27 -1.02
N VAL A 7 4.19 -21.49 -1.27
CA VAL A 7 3.43 -21.83 -2.49
C VAL A 7 2.04 -21.18 -2.45
N THR A 8 1.65 -20.53 -3.55
CA THR A 8 0.29 -20.03 -3.76
C THR A 8 -0.58 -21.14 -4.32
N LEU A 9 -1.65 -21.47 -3.60
CA LEU A 9 -2.64 -22.44 -4.06
C LEU A 9 -3.55 -21.79 -5.10
N SER A 10 -3.85 -22.50 -6.18
CA SER A 10 -4.73 -22.02 -7.27
C SER A 10 -6.15 -21.71 -6.81
N GLN A 11 -6.65 -22.42 -5.78
CA GLN A 11 -7.93 -22.13 -5.13
C GLN A 11 -7.79 -22.30 -3.61
N PHE A 12 -8.08 -21.23 -2.85
CA PHE A 12 -8.05 -21.21 -1.39
C PHE A 12 -9.29 -21.88 -0.77
N LYS A 13 -9.52 -23.15 -1.13
CA LYS A 13 -10.54 -24.00 -0.50
C LYS A 13 -9.90 -24.80 0.63
N ALA A 14 -10.65 -25.03 1.72
CA ALA A 14 -10.17 -25.80 2.87
C ALA A 14 -9.69 -27.20 2.48
N SER A 15 -10.38 -27.87 1.55
CA SER A 15 -9.98 -29.18 1.00
C SER A 15 -8.63 -29.14 0.28
N ASN A 16 -8.39 -28.12 -0.54
CA ASN A 16 -7.12 -27.94 -1.26
C ASN A 16 -5.97 -27.63 -0.31
N LEU A 17 -6.21 -26.79 0.71
CA LEU A 17 -5.23 -26.47 1.74
C LEU A 17 -4.87 -27.70 2.57
N LYS A 18 -5.88 -28.49 2.98
CA LYS A 18 -5.69 -29.74 3.70
C LYS A 18 -4.87 -30.73 2.87
N ARG A 19 -5.26 -30.97 1.61
CA ARG A 19 -4.50 -31.86 0.71
C ARG A 19 -3.06 -31.40 0.55
N HIS A 20 -2.83 -30.10 0.31
CA HIS A 20 -1.49 -29.55 0.18
C HIS A 20 -0.65 -29.77 1.44
N HIS A 21 -1.22 -29.49 2.62
CA HIS A 21 -0.55 -29.72 3.89
C HIS A 21 -0.22 -31.20 4.08
N ASP A 22 -1.19 -32.08 3.85
CA ASP A 22 -1.04 -33.51 4.09
C ASP A 22 -0.04 -34.16 3.10
N SER A 23 0.06 -33.66 1.86
CA SER A 23 1.01 -34.18 0.87
C SER A 23 2.41 -33.59 0.96
N ASN A 24 2.55 -32.28 1.25
CA ASN A 24 3.84 -31.56 1.21
C ASN A 24 4.44 -31.33 2.60
N HIS A 25 3.63 -31.45 3.66
CA HIS A 25 3.99 -31.16 5.04
C HIS A 25 3.52 -32.26 6.01
N SER A 26 3.47 -33.51 5.55
CA SER A 26 3.05 -34.68 6.34
C SER A 26 3.84 -34.85 7.65
N GLY A 27 5.13 -34.49 7.65
CA GLY A 27 6.00 -34.53 8.83
C GLY A 27 5.74 -33.41 9.85
N PHE A 28 5.05 -32.32 9.46
CA PHE A 28 4.94 -31.13 10.31
C PHE A 28 4.25 -31.40 11.65
N ASN A 29 3.23 -32.27 11.67
CA ASN A 29 2.54 -32.63 12.92
C ASN A 29 3.39 -33.54 13.82
N LYS A 30 4.39 -34.24 13.28
CA LYS A 30 5.34 -35.04 14.05
C LYS A 30 6.39 -34.13 14.70
N ASP A 31 6.97 -33.22 13.92
CA ASP A 31 8.01 -32.30 14.38
C ASP A 31 7.46 -31.20 15.30
N PHE A 32 6.22 -30.79 15.05
CA PHE A 32 5.51 -29.74 15.81
C PHE A 32 4.12 -30.23 16.22
N PRO A 33 4.02 -31.05 17.30
CA PRO A 33 2.76 -31.61 17.77
C PRO A 33 1.71 -30.53 18.06
N VAL A 34 0.44 -30.86 17.82
CA VAL A 34 -0.68 -29.95 18.07
C VAL A 34 -0.73 -29.57 19.55
N GLY A 35 -0.93 -28.29 19.84
CA GLY A 35 -0.96 -27.77 21.22
C GLY A 35 0.43 -27.55 21.85
N SER A 36 1.51 -28.08 21.27
CA SER A 36 2.86 -27.89 21.80
C SER A 36 3.32 -26.44 21.77
N GLN A 37 4.19 -26.07 22.73
CA GLN A 37 4.82 -24.74 22.75
C GLN A 37 5.73 -24.54 21.54
N LEU A 38 6.45 -25.59 21.12
CA LEU A 38 7.26 -25.60 19.89
C LEU A 38 6.43 -25.17 18.67
N ARG A 39 5.23 -25.73 18.50
CA ARG A 39 4.32 -25.35 17.40
C ARG A 39 3.87 -23.89 17.52
N LYS A 40 3.50 -23.43 18.73
CA LYS A 40 3.11 -22.03 18.95
C LYS A 40 4.23 -21.07 18.55
N THR A 41 5.46 -21.33 18.99
CA THR A 41 6.64 -20.52 18.66
C THR A 41 6.94 -20.53 17.16
N LYS A 42 6.89 -21.70 16.52
CA LYS A 42 7.10 -21.82 15.07
C LYS A 42 6.07 -21.02 14.28
N LEU A 43 4.79 -21.14 14.62
CA LEU A 43 3.72 -20.40 13.96
C LEU A 43 3.83 -18.89 14.19
N LYS A 44 4.22 -18.46 15.39
CA LYS A 44 4.50 -17.05 15.68
C LYS A 44 5.61 -16.50 14.78
N SER A 45 6.74 -17.20 14.70
CA SER A 45 7.86 -16.81 13.82
C SER A 45 7.46 -16.75 12.34
N LEU A 46 6.66 -17.70 11.85
CA LEU A 46 6.18 -17.69 10.46
C LEU A 46 5.25 -16.50 10.18
N LYS A 47 4.37 -16.15 11.12
CA LYS A 47 3.51 -14.95 11.00
C LYS A 47 4.33 -13.67 11.01
N GLU A 48 5.31 -13.56 11.90
CA GLU A 48 6.20 -12.40 11.98
C GLU A 48 6.98 -12.20 10.68
N LYS A 49 7.52 -13.28 10.09
CA LYS A 49 8.18 -13.23 8.78
C LYS A 49 7.23 -12.75 7.67
N LEU A 50 6.01 -13.27 7.64
CA LEU A 50 5.00 -12.84 6.67
C LEU A 50 4.68 -11.34 6.80
N HIS A 51 4.45 -10.86 8.03
CA HIS A 51 4.20 -9.44 8.28
C HIS A 51 5.41 -8.59 7.89
N GLY A 52 6.63 -9.06 8.14
CA GLY A 52 7.85 -8.40 7.67
C GLY A 52 7.89 -8.24 6.15
N HIS A 53 7.64 -9.32 5.40
CA HIS A 53 7.58 -9.28 3.94
C HIS A 53 6.48 -8.33 3.43
N SER A 54 5.28 -8.41 4.00
CA SER A 54 4.15 -7.55 3.62
C SER A 54 4.43 -6.07 3.90
N ARG A 55 5.09 -5.76 5.02
CA ARG A 55 5.44 -4.38 5.38
C ARG A 55 6.42 -3.78 4.38
N VAL A 56 7.45 -4.53 4.01
CA VAL A 56 8.43 -4.11 2.99
C VAL A 56 7.73 -3.89 1.65
N MET A 57 6.86 -4.81 1.22
CA MET A 57 6.07 -4.64 -0.01
C MET A 57 5.19 -3.37 0.04
N SER A 58 4.49 -3.14 1.15
CA SER A 58 3.64 -1.94 1.31
C SER A 58 4.44 -0.63 1.31
N MET A 59 5.69 -0.64 1.77
CA MET A 59 6.57 0.52 1.69
C MET A 59 6.91 0.85 0.23
N PHE A 60 7.15 -0.17 -0.61
CA PHE A 60 7.43 0.03 -2.03
C PHE A 60 6.22 0.54 -2.83
N THR A 61 5.00 0.18 -2.44
CA THR A 61 3.80 0.63 -3.17
C THR A 61 3.25 1.95 -2.67
N LYS A 62 3.54 2.34 -1.41
CA LYS A 62 2.96 3.55 -0.79
C LYS A 62 3.22 4.82 -1.60
N GLU A 63 4.43 5.00 -2.13
CA GLU A 63 4.76 6.18 -2.95
C GLU A 63 3.97 6.19 -4.27
N ALA A 64 3.82 5.03 -4.91
CA ALA A 64 3.04 4.88 -6.13
C ALA A 64 1.54 5.13 -5.88
N ASP A 65 1.01 4.63 -4.75
CA ASP A 65 -0.39 4.83 -4.36
C ASP A 65 -0.68 6.32 -4.09
N LEU A 66 0.19 7.01 -3.34
CA LEU A 66 0.07 8.45 -3.08
C LEU A 66 0.20 9.27 -4.36
N THR A 67 1.14 8.92 -5.25
CA THR A 67 1.31 9.58 -6.54
C THR A 67 0.07 9.43 -7.41
N ASN A 68 -0.52 8.23 -7.43
CA ASN A 68 -1.73 7.94 -8.18
C ASN A 68 -2.93 8.71 -7.61
N GLU A 69 -3.12 8.71 -6.29
CA GLU A 69 -4.18 9.49 -5.62
C GLU A 69 -4.07 10.99 -5.94
N ALA A 70 -2.88 11.57 -5.82
CA ALA A 70 -2.63 12.98 -6.15
C ALA A 70 -2.93 13.29 -7.63
N GLY A 71 -2.54 12.39 -8.55
CA GLY A 71 -2.84 12.51 -9.97
C GLY A 71 -4.34 12.46 -10.27
N PHE A 72 -5.08 11.57 -9.58
CA PHE A 72 -6.54 11.48 -9.70
C PHE A 72 -7.24 12.75 -9.20
N ILE A 73 -6.79 13.31 -8.08
CA ILE A 73 -7.33 14.58 -7.55
C ILE A 73 -7.13 15.71 -8.56
N LEU A 74 -5.92 15.83 -9.12
CA LEU A 74 -5.62 16.84 -10.14
C LEU A 74 -6.51 16.67 -11.38
N ALA A 75 -6.57 15.46 -11.94
CA ALA A 75 -7.37 15.17 -13.12
C ALA A 75 -8.86 15.41 -12.88
N PHE A 76 -9.39 15.02 -11.72
CA PHE A 76 -10.77 15.25 -11.31
C PHE A 76 -11.07 16.75 -11.23
N ASN A 77 -10.20 17.55 -10.60
CA ASN A 77 -10.39 18.99 -10.48
C ASN A 77 -10.39 19.68 -11.85
N ILE A 78 -9.47 19.31 -12.74
CA ILE A 78 -9.42 19.83 -14.12
C ILE A 78 -10.72 19.49 -14.86
N ALA A 79 -11.15 18.22 -14.83
CA ALA A 79 -12.38 17.79 -15.50
C ALA A 79 -13.63 18.47 -14.93
N LYS A 80 -13.70 18.63 -13.61
CA LYS A 80 -14.81 19.28 -12.90
C LYS A 80 -14.90 20.77 -13.21
N ALA A 81 -13.77 21.46 -13.32
CA ALA A 81 -13.74 22.89 -13.59
C ALA A 81 -14.18 23.25 -15.02
N LYS A 82 -14.16 22.29 -15.96
CA LYS A 82 -14.57 22.45 -17.37
C LYS A 82 -13.91 23.66 -18.04
N LYS A 83 -12.68 23.99 -17.64
CA LYS A 83 -11.92 25.15 -18.12
C LYS A 83 -10.46 24.75 -18.38
N PRO A 84 -9.75 25.48 -19.27
CA PRO A 84 -8.34 25.21 -19.52
C PRO A 84 -7.49 25.32 -18.24
N TYR A 85 -6.50 24.45 -18.10
CA TYR A 85 -5.58 24.47 -16.96
C TYR A 85 -4.45 25.50 -17.17
N THR A 86 -4.84 26.77 -17.31
CA THR A 86 -3.94 27.90 -17.60
C THR A 86 -4.07 29.05 -16.60
N GLU A 87 -5.16 29.09 -15.83
CA GLU A 87 -5.38 30.09 -14.80
C GLU A 87 -4.48 29.83 -13.60
N GLY A 88 -3.57 30.76 -13.29
CA GLY A 88 -2.57 30.55 -12.25
C GLY A 88 -3.17 30.25 -10.87
N GLU A 89 -4.28 30.91 -10.49
CA GLU A 89 -4.90 30.67 -9.18
C GLU A 89 -5.46 29.25 -9.10
N PHE A 90 -6.03 28.76 -10.21
CA PHE A 90 -6.51 27.39 -10.30
C PHE A 90 -5.37 26.38 -10.25
N ILE A 91 -4.23 26.67 -10.91
CA ILE A 91 -3.03 25.84 -10.86
C ILE A 91 -2.49 25.78 -9.43
N LYS A 92 -2.38 26.93 -8.76
CA LYS A 92 -1.90 27.03 -7.38
C LYS A 92 -2.77 26.23 -6.41
N GLN A 93 -4.09 26.34 -6.50
CA GLN A 93 -5.02 25.58 -5.66
C GLN A 93 -4.87 24.06 -5.87
N ASN A 94 -4.74 23.60 -7.11
CA ASN A 94 -4.50 22.19 -7.40
C ASN A 94 -3.14 21.72 -6.90
N MET A 95 -2.08 22.51 -7.03
CA MET A 95 -0.76 22.20 -6.48
C MET A 95 -0.79 22.06 -4.96
N ALA A 96 -1.53 22.93 -4.26
CA ALA A 96 -1.67 22.84 -2.80
C ALA A 96 -2.35 21.53 -2.38
N GLN A 97 -3.40 21.10 -3.10
CA GLN A 97 -4.08 19.82 -2.84
C GLN A 97 -3.16 18.62 -3.11
N VAL A 98 -2.44 18.62 -4.24
CA VAL A 98 -1.49 17.56 -4.60
C VAL A 98 -0.41 17.40 -3.53
N ILE A 99 0.19 18.51 -3.07
CA ILE A 99 1.23 18.45 -2.04
C ILE A 99 0.69 18.05 -0.68
N SER A 100 -0.56 18.37 -0.35
CA SER A 100 -1.16 17.88 0.89
C SER A 100 -1.29 16.35 0.95
N VAL A 101 -1.35 15.68 -0.22
CA VAL A 101 -1.38 14.23 -0.34
C VAL A 101 0.04 13.64 -0.36
N LEU A 102 0.93 14.21 -1.17
CA LEU A 102 2.29 13.69 -1.34
C LEU A 102 3.17 13.93 -0.10
N GLU A 103 3.07 15.13 0.48
CA GLU A 103 3.98 15.63 1.51
C GLU A 103 3.20 16.35 2.64
N PRO A 104 2.29 15.66 3.36
CA PRO A 104 1.43 16.27 4.37
C PRO A 104 2.20 16.93 5.53
N GLU A 105 3.39 16.42 5.86
CA GLU A 105 4.23 16.92 6.96
C GLU A 105 5.14 18.09 6.54
N ASN A 106 5.28 18.36 5.25
CA ASN A 106 6.21 19.35 4.72
C ASN A 106 5.60 20.77 4.74
N LYS A 107 5.47 21.33 5.94
CA LYS A 107 4.89 22.66 6.16
C LYS A 107 5.59 23.78 5.38
N LYS A 108 6.90 23.65 5.16
CA LYS A 108 7.68 24.61 4.37
C LYS A 108 7.25 24.60 2.91
N LEU A 109 7.12 23.41 2.32
CA LEU A 109 6.66 23.27 0.93
C LEU A 109 5.23 23.76 0.74
N GLN A 110 4.33 23.43 1.66
CA GLN A 110 2.95 23.92 1.63
C GLN A 110 2.89 25.45 1.70
N LYS A 111 3.70 26.06 2.58
CA LYS A 111 3.81 27.51 2.70
C LYS A 111 4.31 28.14 1.40
N LEU A 112 5.35 27.59 0.77
CA LEU A 112 5.89 28.10 -0.49
C LEU A 112 4.86 28.09 -1.63
N ILE A 113 4.02 27.04 -1.70
CA ILE A 113 2.97 26.96 -2.72
C ILE A 113 1.89 28.00 -2.46
N ASN A 114 1.48 28.17 -1.20
CA ASN A 114 0.47 29.16 -0.83
C ASN A 114 0.95 30.60 -1.02
N GLU A 115 2.24 30.86 -0.92
CA GLU A 115 2.85 32.18 -1.13
C GLU A 115 3.26 32.43 -2.58
N MET A 116 3.08 31.44 -3.48
CA MET A 116 3.46 31.57 -4.88
C MET A 116 2.73 32.77 -5.51
N PRO A 117 3.47 33.72 -6.12
CA PRO A 117 2.86 34.84 -6.82
C PRO A 117 2.16 34.34 -8.06
N VAL A 118 0.94 34.79 -8.26
CA VAL A 118 0.08 34.34 -9.34
C VAL A 118 -0.15 35.53 -10.25
N ALA A 119 0.18 35.39 -11.54
CA ALA A 119 -0.15 36.42 -12.52
C ALA A 119 -1.68 36.51 -12.62
N SER A 120 -2.23 37.69 -12.35
CA SER A 120 -3.63 38.00 -12.66
C SER A 120 -3.81 37.89 -14.17
N ALA A 121 -4.78 37.10 -14.62
CA ALA A 121 -5.21 37.10 -16.02
C ALA A 121 -5.62 38.53 -16.38
N GLN A 122 -4.89 39.14 -17.32
CA GLN A 122 -5.25 40.38 -17.99
C GLN A 122 -6.29 40.12 -19.07
#